data_AF-A0A7I8IWC8-F1
#
_entry.id   AF-A0A7I8IWC8-F1
#
_cell.length_a   1.000
_cell.length_b   1.000
_cell.length_c   1.000
_cell.angle_alpha   90.00
_cell.angle_beta   90.00
_cell.angle_gamma   90.00
#
_symmetry.space_group_name_H-M   'P 1'
#
loop_
_entity.id
_entity.type
_entity.pdbx_description
1 polymer ?
#
loop_
_entity_poly.entity_id
_entity_poly.type
_entity_poly.pdbx_seq_one_letter_code
_entity_poly.pdbx_strand_id
1 'polypeptide(L)'
;MPHGAIHGPRERRRRFPWPPHAGDEARVDSRYPAGGASARCLPRPRVVVFTFNREAFSGEETHPVVDAVYFCIVTISATKIFSVAFVLVGFGFVDSLSGMVSYVLDLQESLLLGAIKEGKAAPSYLVDVKKGRMRIRTKVAAALGVVLLCVGGGAAVMHHVERLGWLDSFYLAVMSVTTVGYGDRAFRSLPGRAFACVWLLVSTLAVARAFLYLAEARIDKRHRRIAKWVLRRDMTAAEFLAADIDHNGSLSKSEFVIYKLKEMGKITELDLLPICDQFERLDKGNSGKITLSHLTEIHQ
;
A
#
# COMPACT_ATOMS: atom_id res chain seq x y z
N MET A 1 49.34 12.66 -46.12
CA MET A 1 48.40 13.65 -46.71
C MET A 1 47.95 13.10 -48.07
N PRO A 2 46.67 13.15 -48.49
CA PRO A 2 45.45 13.51 -47.77
C PRO A 2 44.29 12.47 -47.88
N HIS A 3 43.27 12.69 -47.02
CA HIS A 3 41.81 12.51 -47.13
C HIS A 3 41.19 11.25 -47.80
N GLY A 4 40.25 10.49 -47.21
CA GLY A 4 39.39 10.69 -46.04
C GLY A 4 37.93 10.88 -46.47
N ALA A 5 37.17 9.80 -46.65
CA ALA A 5 35.70 9.73 -46.56
C ALA A 5 35.21 8.28 -46.78
N ILE A 6 34.98 7.53 -45.71
CA ILE A 6 34.31 6.21 -45.77
C ILE A 6 32.83 6.45 -45.51
N HIS A 7 32.02 6.30 -46.56
CA HIS A 7 30.56 6.29 -46.48
C HIS A 7 30.08 5.00 -45.80
N GLY A 8 29.40 5.13 -44.66
CA GLY A 8 28.66 4.04 -44.02
C GLY A 8 27.36 3.69 -44.77
N PRO A 9 26.84 2.46 -44.62
CA PRO A 9 25.73 1.96 -45.44
C PRO A 9 24.37 2.55 -45.04
N ARG A 10 23.59 2.92 -46.07
CA ARG A 10 22.20 3.41 -46.00
C ARG A 10 21.26 2.36 -45.38
N GLU A 11 20.72 2.69 -44.22
CA GLU A 11 19.66 1.94 -43.55
C GLU A 11 18.32 2.12 -44.28
N ARG A 12 17.77 1.04 -44.87
CA ARG A 12 16.43 1.03 -45.49
C ARG A 12 15.36 1.08 -44.40
N ARG A 13 14.86 2.26 -44.05
CA ARG A 13 13.57 2.39 -43.34
C ARG A 13 12.44 1.96 -44.27
N ARG A 14 11.80 0.84 -43.94
CA ARG A 14 10.49 0.46 -44.51
C ARG A 14 9.46 1.51 -44.07
N ARG A 15 8.95 2.31 -45.00
CA ARG A 15 7.82 3.23 -44.79
C ARG A 15 6.53 2.41 -44.79
N PHE A 16 5.80 2.45 -43.69
CA PHE A 16 4.38 2.10 -43.67
C PHE A 16 3.56 3.29 -44.22
N PRO A 17 2.47 3.06 -44.99
CA PRO A 17 1.70 4.15 -45.57
C PRO A 17 0.70 4.69 -44.55
N TRP A 18 0.81 5.98 -44.22
CA TRP A 18 -0.26 6.76 -43.61
C TRP A 18 -1.04 7.47 -44.72
N PRO A 19 -2.39 7.58 -44.63
CA PRO A 19 -3.18 8.32 -45.60
C PRO A 19 -2.97 9.84 -45.44
N PRO A 20 -3.14 10.63 -46.52
CA PRO A 20 -2.76 12.04 -46.53
C PRO A 20 -3.81 12.92 -45.83
N HIS A 21 -3.30 13.88 -45.06
CA HIS A 21 -4.04 15.07 -44.66
C HIS A 21 -4.34 15.92 -45.91
N ALA A 22 -5.62 16.19 -46.16
CA ALA A 22 -6.07 17.23 -47.07
C ALA A 22 -6.90 18.22 -46.25
N GLY A 23 -6.30 19.38 -45.97
CA GLY A 23 -7.06 20.61 -45.81
C GLY A 23 -7.10 21.27 -47.17
N ASP A 24 -8.29 21.48 -47.71
CA ASP A 24 -8.69 22.76 -48.30
C ASP A 24 -10.13 22.70 -48.83
N GLU A 25 -10.79 23.85 -48.65
CA GLU A 25 -11.94 24.36 -49.39
C GLU A 25 -13.33 23.74 -49.17
N ALA A 26 -14.05 24.46 -48.32
CA ALA A 26 -15.49 24.60 -48.30
C ALA A 26 -16.08 24.78 -49.72
N ARG A 27 -16.94 23.84 -50.11
CA ARG A 27 -17.96 24.06 -51.12
C ARG A 27 -19.31 23.68 -50.51
N VAL A 28 -20.02 24.69 -50.02
CA VAL A 28 -21.39 24.60 -49.54
C VAL A 28 -22.29 24.35 -50.76
N ASP A 29 -22.82 23.13 -50.87
CA ASP A 29 -23.85 22.81 -51.85
C ASP A 29 -25.22 23.23 -51.28
N SER A 30 -25.79 24.27 -51.88
CA SER A 30 -27.07 24.86 -51.52
C SER A 30 -28.19 24.11 -52.22
N ARG A 31 -28.82 23.15 -51.55
CA ARG A 31 -30.15 22.65 -51.92
C ARG A 31 -30.71 21.73 -50.81
N TYR A 32 -31.53 22.29 -49.91
CA TYR A 32 -32.80 21.77 -49.36
C TYR A 32 -33.31 22.74 -48.26
N PRO A 33 -34.64 22.92 -48.10
CA PRO A 33 -35.23 24.15 -47.59
C PRO A 33 -35.31 24.21 -46.06
N ALA A 34 -35.44 25.45 -45.59
CA ALA A 34 -35.64 25.86 -44.21
C ALA A 34 -36.80 25.11 -43.52
N GLY A 35 -36.49 24.51 -42.36
CA GLY A 35 -37.45 24.02 -41.39
C GLY A 35 -36.81 24.09 -40.00
N GLY A 36 -37.29 25.01 -39.17
CA GLY A 36 -36.62 25.43 -37.94
C GLY A 36 -36.54 24.35 -36.85
N ALA A 37 -35.38 24.25 -36.23
CA ALA A 37 -35.23 23.86 -34.85
C ALA A 37 -33.91 24.44 -34.34
N SER A 38 -34.03 25.57 -33.64
CA SER A 38 -32.94 26.26 -32.96
C SER A 38 -32.09 25.27 -32.15
N ALA A 39 -30.81 25.14 -32.52
CA ALA A 39 -29.80 24.41 -31.77
C ALA A 39 -29.60 25.11 -30.42
N ARG A 40 -30.46 24.79 -29.45
CA ARG A 40 -30.26 25.19 -28.06
C ARG A 40 -29.03 24.45 -27.55
N CYS A 41 -27.93 25.19 -27.42
CA CYS A 41 -26.82 24.88 -26.53
C CYS A 41 -27.41 24.50 -25.16
N LEU A 42 -27.54 23.20 -24.89
CA LEU A 42 -28.02 22.72 -23.61
C LEU A 42 -26.94 23.08 -22.57
N PRO A 43 -27.24 23.88 -21.55
CA PRO A 43 -26.27 24.19 -20.50
C PRO A 43 -25.83 22.87 -19.84
N ARG A 44 -24.55 22.76 -19.49
CA ARG A 44 -24.02 21.61 -18.73
C ARG A 44 -24.95 21.32 -17.53
N PRO A 45 -25.14 20.05 -17.10
CA PRO A 45 -26.13 19.68 -16.09
C PRO A 45 -26.03 20.49 -14.78
N ARG A 46 -24.86 21.02 -14.44
CA ARG A 46 -24.66 21.91 -13.28
C ARG A 46 -25.29 23.30 -13.44
N VAL A 47 -25.30 23.86 -14.64
CA VAL A 47 -25.94 25.16 -14.93
C VAL A 47 -27.47 25.01 -14.89
N VAL A 48 -27.99 23.87 -15.35
CA VAL A 48 -29.43 23.55 -15.26
C VAL A 48 -29.88 23.37 -13.80
N VAL A 49 -29.07 22.70 -12.97
CA VAL A 49 -29.33 22.56 -11.53
C VAL A 49 -29.31 23.93 -10.83
N PHE A 50 -28.39 24.83 -11.19
CA PHE A 50 -28.37 26.19 -10.65
C PHE A 50 -29.61 27.00 -11.04
N THR A 51 -30.07 26.89 -12.30
CA THR A 51 -31.29 27.59 -12.74
C THR A 51 -32.57 27.05 -12.11
N PHE A 52 -32.62 25.76 -11.76
CA PHE A 52 -33.80 25.13 -11.12
C PHE A 52 -33.83 25.29 -9.59
N ASN A 53 -32.67 25.52 -8.95
CA ASN A 53 -32.55 25.62 -7.49
C ASN A 53 -32.42 27.07 -7.01
N ARG A 54 -32.85 28.02 -7.84
CA ARG A 54 -32.81 29.47 -7.58
C ARG A 54 -33.73 29.90 -6.43
N GLU A 55 -34.71 29.07 -6.08
CA GLU A 55 -35.71 29.38 -5.04
C GLU A 55 -35.27 28.99 -3.62
N ALA A 56 -34.13 28.31 -3.46
CA ALA A 56 -33.64 27.85 -2.15
C ALA A 56 -32.58 28.78 -1.52
N PHE A 57 -32.27 29.92 -2.14
CA PHE A 57 -31.21 30.83 -1.66
C PHE A 57 -31.75 32.25 -1.43
N SER A 58 -31.88 32.63 -0.16
CA SER A 58 -32.00 34.03 0.25
C SER A 58 -30.60 34.60 0.50
N GLY A 59 -30.00 35.23 -0.50
CA GLY A 59 -28.74 35.98 -0.39
C GLY A 59 -28.73 37.09 -1.43
N GLU A 60 -28.12 38.24 -1.11
CA GLU A 60 -28.10 39.39 -2.03
C GLU A 60 -27.34 39.07 -3.33
N GLU A 61 -28.07 39.08 -4.45
CA GLU A 61 -27.53 38.80 -5.79
C GLU A 61 -26.59 39.94 -6.22
N THR A 62 -25.30 39.64 -6.42
CA THR A 62 -24.31 40.63 -6.90
C THR A 62 -24.11 40.55 -8.42
N HIS A 63 -23.78 39.38 -8.98
CA HIS A 63 -23.74 39.17 -10.43
C HIS A 63 -23.87 37.67 -10.79
N PRO A 64 -24.80 37.27 -11.68
CA PRO A 64 -25.19 35.87 -11.89
C PRO A 64 -24.06 34.96 -12.40
N VAL A 65 -23.07 35.53 -13.09
CA VAL A 65 -21.88 34.79 -13.54
C VAL A 65 -20.92 34.49 -12.39
N VAL A 66 -20.76 35.43 -11.45
CA VAL A 66 -19.87 35.27 -10.29
C VAL A 66 -20.45 34.25 -9.32
N ASP A 67 -21.76 34.29 -9.09
CA ASP A 67 -22.46 33.34 -8.22
C ASP A 67 -22.44 31.91 -8.79
N ALA A 68 -22.56 31.75 -10.11
CA ALA A 68 -22.43 30.46 -10.77
C ALA A 68 -21.00 29.88 -10.67
N VAL A 69 -19.98 30.73 -10.80
CA VAL A 69 -18.57 30.33 -10.62
C VAL A 69 -18.31 29.98 -9.14
N TYR A 70 -18.81 30.77 -8.20
CA TYR A 70 -18.72 30.51 -6.77
C TYR A 70 -19.38 29.18 -6.40
N PHE A 71 -20.59 28.91 -6.89
CA PHE A 71 -21.29 27.65 -6.70
C PHE A 71 -20.51 26.45 -7.28
N CYS A 72 -19.92 26.60 -8.46
CA CYS A 72 -19.06 25.55 -9.04
C CYS A 72 -17.82 25.28 -8.19
N ILE A 73 -17.15 26.32 -7.69
CA ILE A 73 -15.96 26.17 -6.85
C ILE A 73 -16.34 25.53 -5.50
N VAL A 74 -17.40 26.01 -4.84
CA VAL A 74 -17.87 25.47 -3.55
C VAL A 74 -18.33 24.03 -3.68
N THR A 75 -19.08 23.67 -4.73
CA THR A 75 -19.52 22.28 -4.94
C THR A 75 -18.36 21.34 -5.29
N ILE A 76 -17.36 21.79 -6.06
CA ILE A 76 -16.14 21.00 -6.32
C ILE A 76 -15.34 20.83 -5.02
N SER A 77 -15.20 21.88 -4.22
CA SER A 77 -14.49 21.80 -2.94
C SER A 77 -15.23 20.90 -1.93
N ALA A 78 -16.55 21.00 -1.85
CA ALA A 78 -17.37 20.14 -0.98
C ALA A 78 -17.26 18.66 -1.36
N THR A 79 -17.33 18.34 -2.67
CA THR A 79 -17.16 16.94 -3.14
C THR A 79 -15.76 16.40 -2.88
N LYS A 80 -14.73 17.23 -3.01
CA LYS A 80 -13.34 16.86 -2.67
C LYS A 80 -13.16 16.62 -1.16
N ILE A 81 -13.65 17.54 -0.32
CA ILE A 81 -13.59 17.42 1.15
C ILE A 81 -14.34 16.18 1.62
N PHE A 82 -15.54 15.93 1.08
CA PHE A 82 -16.31 14.73 1.36
C PHE A 82 -15.55 13.46 0.97
N SER A 83 -14.90 13.45 -0.20
CA SER A 83 -14.08 12.31 -0.64
C SER A 83 -12.91 12.05 0.31
N VAL A 84 -12.23 13.12 0.77
CA VAL A 84 -11.12 13.00 1.73
C VAL A 84 -11.62 12.49 3.09
N ALA A 85 -12.69 13.07 3.64
CA ALA A 85 -13.29 12.65 4.90
C ALA A 85 -13.74 11.17 4.84
N PHE A 86 -14.33 10.76 3.71
CA PHE A 86 -14.74 9.38 3.49
C PHE A 86 -13.55 8.42 3.49
N VAL A 87 -12.44 8.78 2.83
CA VAL A 87 -11.20 7.97 2.84
C VAL A 87 -10.64 7.85 4.27
N LEU A 88 -10.63 8.94 5.04
CA LEU A 88 -10.13 8.93 6.42
C LEU A 88 -10.97 8.01 7.33
N VAL A 89 -12.30 8.11 7.26
CA VAL A 89 -13.21 7.24 8.02
C VAL A 89 -13.07 5.79 7.57
N GLY A 90 -12.98 5.54 6.26
CA GLY A 90 -12.77 4.20 5.70
C GLY A 90 -11.47 3.56 6.15
N PHE A 91 -10.36 4.32 6.18
CA PHE A 91 -9.08 3.83 6.65
C PHE A 91 -9.14 3.44 8.13
N GLY A 92 -9.75 4.28 8.97
CA GLY A 92 -9.93 3.99 10.40
C GLY A 92 -10.79 2.73 10.64
N PHE A 93 -11.89 2.57 9.90
CA PHE A 93 -12.75 1.40 10.04
C PHE A 93 -12.05 0.11 9.61
N VAL A 94 -11.32 0.12 8.49
CA VAL A 94 -10.52 -1.03 8.02
C VAL A 94 -9.41 -1.37 9.02
N ASP A 95 -8.81 -0.37 9.66
CA ASP A 95 -7.85 -0.56 10.76
C ASP A 95 -8.47 -1.25 11.96
N SER A 96 -9.61 -0.74 12.44
CA SER A 96 -10.29 -1.32 13.60
C SER A 96 -10.77 -2.75 13.34
N LEU A 97 -11.26 -3.04 12.13
CA LEU A 97 -11.62 -4.40 11.71
C LEU A 97 -10.40 -5.33 11.69
N SER A 98 -9.28 -4.89 11.13
CA SER A 98 -8.04 -5.67 11.14
C SER A 98 -7.50 -5.87 12.55
N GLY A 99 -7.63 -4.86 13.41
CA GLY A 99 -7.34 -4.91 14.83
C GLY A 99 -8.22 -5.93 15.55
N MET A 100 -9.52 -5.97 15.25
CA MET A 100 -10.46 -6.94 15.81
C MET A 100 -10.17 -8.36 15.33
N VAL A 101 -9.84 -8.57 14.06
CA VAL A 101 -9.40 -9.88 13.56
C VAL A 101 -8.12 -10.32 14.27
N SER A 102 -7.17 -9.42 14.45
CA SER A 102 -5.94 -9.70 15.21
C SER A 102 -6.24 -10.04 16.67
N TYR A 103 -7.17 -9.32 17.30
CA TYR A 103 -7.63 -9.59 18.67
C TYR A 103 -8.29 -10.96 18.80
N VAL A 104 -9.19 -11.32 17.87
CA VAL A 104 -9.86 -12.64 17.86
C VAL A 104 -8.84 -13.76 17.63
N LEU A 105 -7.86 -13.55 16.75
CA LEU A 105 -6.78 -14.50 16.52
C LEU A 105 -5.86 -14.64 17.75
N ASP A 106 -5.52 -13.54 18.42
CA ASP A 106 -4.74 -13.56 19.65
C ASP A 106 -5.53 -14.22 20.80
N LEU A 107 -6.86 -14.07 20.83
CA LEU A 107 -7.74 -14.76 21.77
C LEU A 107 -7.76 -16.27 21.51
N GLN A 108 -7.88 -16.69 20.24
CA GLN A 108 -7.78 -18.10 19.86
C GLN A 108 -6.40 -18.68 20.22
N GLU A 109 -5.32 -17.92 20.00
CA GLU A 109 -3.97 -18.36 20.33
C GLU A 109 -3.77 -18.54 21.85
N SER A 110 -4.29 -17.61 22.66
CA SER A 110 -4.16 -17.69 24.13
C SER A 110 -4.97 -18.85 24.74
N LEU A 111 -6.19 -19.10 24.24
CA LEU A 111 -7.00 -20.24 24.66
C LEU A 111 -6.36 -21.58 24.25
N LEU A 112 -5.80 -21.65 23.04
CA LEU A 112 -5.12 -22.85 22.54
C LEU A 112 -3.82 -23.11 23.32
N LEU A 113 -3.05 -22.07 23.64
CA LEU A 113 -1.87 -22.17 24.51
C LEU A 113 -2.23 -22.64 25.93
N GLY A 114 -3.34 -22.17 26.49
CA GLY A 114 -3.88 -22.65 27.77
C GLY A 114 -4.20 -24.15 27.72
N ALA A 115 -4.91 -24.59 26.68
CA ALA A 115 -5.26 -26.00 26.50
C ALA A 115 -4.04 -26.93 26.31
N ILE A 116 -3.00 -26.45 25.61
CA ILE A 116 -1.72 -27.19 25.47
C ILE A 116 -0.99 -27.28 26.82
N LYS A 117 -0.99 -26.21 27.62
CA LYS A 117 -0.40 -26.21 28.96
C LYS A 117 -1.09 -27.19 29.90
N GLU A 118 -2.40 -27.37 29.73
CA GLU A 118 -3.22 -28.37 30.43
C GLU A 118 -3.10 -29.79 29.85
N GLY A 119 -2.20 -30.04 28.89
CA GLY A 119 -1.93 -31.39 28.39
C GLY A 119 -3.00 -31.97 27.45
N LYS A 120 -4.00 -31.18 27.04
CA LYS A 120 -4.97 -31.61 26.01
C LYS A 120 -4.29 -31.55 24.66
N ALA A 121 -4.13 -32.72 24.03
CA ALA A 121 -3.53 -32.87 22.72
C ALA A 121 -4.37 -32.10 21.66
N ALA A 122 -3.94 -30.89 21.33
CA ALA A 122 -4.46 -30.18 20.17
C ALA A 122 -4.05 -30.97 18.91
N PRO A 123 -4.96 -31.16 17.93
CA PRO A 123 -4.64 -31.89 16.72
C PRO A 123 -3.49 -31.19 16.00
N SER A 124 -2.38 -31.92 15.85
CA SER A 124 -1.06 -31.45 15.41
C SER A 124 -1.01 -30.87 13.99
N TYR A 125 -2.11 -30.92 13.23
CA TYR A 125 -2.15 -30.51 11.83
C TYR A 125 -2.53 -29.04 11.61
N LEU A 126 -3.14 -28.37 12.59
CA LEU A 126 -3.75 -27.06 12.33
C LEU A 126 -2.89 -25.88 12.82
N VAL A 127 -1.97 -26.07 13.77
CA VAL A 127 -1.39 -24.94 14.52
C VAL A 127 0.07 -25.25 14.99
N ASP A 128 1.08 -24.82 14.22
CA ASP A 128 2.51 -24.83 14.61
C ASP A 128 2.81 -23.64 15.55
N VAL A 129 2.34 -23.72 16.80
CA VAL A 129 2.39 -22.66 17.83
C VAL A 129 3.81 -22.32 18.29
N LYS A 130 4.78 -23.25 18.17
CA LYS A 130 6.11 -23.10 18.80
C LYS A 130 7.07 -22.13 18.11
N LYS A 131 6.65 -21.53 17.00
CA LYS A 131 7.37 -20.45 16.33
C LYS A 131 6.35 -19.38 16.07
N GLY A 132 6.63 -18.10 16.33
CA GLY A 132 5.80 -16.95 15.91
C GLY A 132 5.53 -16.84 14.38
N ARG A 133 5.74 -17.92 13.62
CA ARG A 133 5.36 -18.16 12.22
C ARG A 133 3.85 -18.14 11.97
N MET A 134 3.02 -18.51 12.95
CA MET A 134 1.59 -18.68 12.70
C MET A 134 0.88 -17.33 12.56
N ARG A 135 1.16 -16.36 13.44
CA ARG A 135 0.54 -15.03 13.38
C ARG A 135 0.70 -14.37 12.02
N ILE A 136 1.89 -14.44 11.43
CA ILE A 136 2.16 -13.86 10.10
C ILE A 136 1.38 -14.59 8.99
N ARG A 137 1.41 -15.93 8.99
CA ARG A 137 0.69 -16.73 7.98
C ARG A 137 -0.83 -16.56 8.09
N THR A 138 -1.37 -16.54 9.30
CA THR A 138 -2.80 -16.39 9.55
C THR A 138 -3.25 -14.97 9.22
N LYS A 139 -2.48 -13.92 9.54
CA LYS A 139 -2.76 -12.53 9.11
C LYS A 139 -2.80 -12.42 7.58
N VAL A 140 -1.81 -12.99 6.89
CA VAL A 140 -1.77 -12.99 5.41
C VAL A 140 -2.95 -13.78 4.81
N ALA A 141 -3.27 -14.95 5.35
CA ALA A 141 -4.40 -15.77 4.89
C ALA A 141 -5.74 -15.07 5.13
N ALA A 142 -5.93 -14.46 6.30
CA ALA A 142 -7.11 -13.66 6.62
C ALA A 142 -7.23 -12.46 5.67
N ALA A 143 -6.15 -11.74 5.39
CA ALA A 143 -6.15 -10.61 4.47
C ALA A 143 -6.49 -11.03 3.02
N LEU A 144 -5.94 -12.15 2.54
CA LEU A 144 -6.33 -12.77 1.27
C LEU A 144 -7.82 -13.15 1.25
N GLY A 145 -8.32 -13.72 2.35
CA GLY A 145 -9.74 -14.05 2.52
C GLY A 145 -10.64 -12.81 2.41
N VAL A 146 -10.27 -11.69 3.06
CA VAL A 146 -11.02 -10.43 2.97
C VAL A 146 -11.06 -9.91 1.53
N VAL A 147 -9.94 -9.94 0.81
CA VAL A 147 -9.91 -9.51 -0.61
C VAL A 147 -10.84 -10.38 -1.46
N LEU A 148 -10.81 -11.70 -1.28
CA LEU A 148 -11.71 -12.61 -2.00
C LEU A 148 -13.18 -12.36 -1.66
N LEU A 149 -13.51 -12.08 -0.40
CA LEU A 149 -14.86 -11.70 0.02
C LEU A 149 -15.30 -10.36 -0.58
N CYS A 150 -14.43 -9.37 -0.67
CA CYS A 150 -14.73 -8.08 -1.32
C CYS A 150 -15.05 -8.27 -2.81
N VAL A 151 -14.28 -9.09 -3.51
CA VAL A 151 -14.51 -9.42 -4.94
C VAL A 151 -15.82 -10.21 -5.10
N GLY A 152 -16.03 -11.25 -4.29
CA GLY A 152 -17.23 -12.09 -4.35
C GLY A 152 -18.50 -11.31 -4.03
N GLY A 153 -18.47 -10.50 -2.97
CA GLY A 153 -19.58 -9.63 -2.58
C GLY A 153 -19.89 -8.56 -3.63
N GLY A 154 -18.85 -7.93 -4.19
CA GLY A 154 -19.00 -6.98 -5.30
C GLY A 154 -19.66 -7.62 -6.53
N ALA A 155 -19.20 -8.81 -6.92
CA ALA A 155 -19.74 -9.55 -8.05
C ALA A 155 -21.21 -9.97 -7.80
N ALA A 156 -21.55 -10.42 -6.60
CA ALA A 156 -22.92 -10.80 -6.24
C ALA A 156 -23.88 -9.60 -6.29
N VAL A 157 -23.47 -8.45 -5.74
CA VAL A 157 -24.28 -7.23 -5.77
C VAL A 157 -24.45 -6.72 -7.21
N MET A 158 -23.40 -6.76 -8.04
CA MET A 158 -23.50 -6.41 -9.46
C MET A 158 -24.45 -7.33 -10.22
N HIS A 159 -24.39 -8.64 -9.96
CA HIS A 159 -25.31 -9.60 -10.56
C HIS A 159 -26.78 -9.31 -10.20
N HIS A 160 -27.07 -8.97 -8.94
CA HIS A 160 -28.44 -8.69 -8.50
C HIS A 160 -28.96 -7.30 -8.88
N VAL A 161 -28.14 -6.25 -8.75
CA VAL A 161 -28.57 -4.86 -8.97
C VAL A 161 -28.53 -4.48 -10.45
N GLU A 162 -27.46 -4.84 -11.15
CA GLU A 162 -27.26 -4.47 -12.56
C GLU A 162 -27.73 -5.58 -13.52
N ARG A 163 -28.15 -6.75 -13.00
CA ARG A 163 -28.55 -7.93 -13.79
C ARG A 163 -27.51 -8.39 -14.82
N LEU A 164 -26.23 -8.13 -14.53
CA LEU A 164 -25.09 -8.55 -15.33
C LEU A 164 -24.87 -10.07 -15.22
N GLY A 165 -24.35 -10.72 -16.27
CA GLY A 165 -23.98 -12.15 -16.19
C GLY A 165 -22.90 -12.41 -15.14
N TRP A 166 -22.87 -13.61 -14.54
CA TRP A 166 -21.91 -13.95 -13.47
C TRP A 166 -20.44 -13.69 -13.83
N LEU A 167 -20.05 -14.06 -15.05
CA LEU A 167 -18.70 -13.81 -15.58
C LEU A 167 -18.40 -12.31 -15.72
N ASP A 168 -19.36 -11.53 -16.21
CA ASP A 168 -19.20 -10.09 -16.42
C ASP A 168 -19.14 -9.33 -15.09
N SER A 169 -19.96 -9.73 -14.12
CA SER A 169 -19.95 -9.20 -12.76
C SER A 169 -18.65 -9.52 -12.03
N PHE A 170 -18.15 -10.76 -12.15
CA PHE A 170 -16.88 -11.15 -11.56
C PHE A 170 -15.70 -10.41 -12.21
N TYR A 171 -15.69 -10.32 -13.53
CA TYR A 171 -14.70 -9.53 -14.27
C TYR A 171 -14.70 -8.08 -13.82
N LEU A 172 -15.86 -7.41 -13.79
CA LEU A 172 -15.95 -6.02 -13.37
C LEU A 172 -15.52 -5.85 -11.89
N ALA A 173 -15.86 -6.80 -11.02
CA ALA A 173 -15.44 -6.79 -9.63
C ALA A 173 -13.92 -6.90 -9.49
N VAL A 174 -13.30 -7.90 -10.13
CA VAL A 174 -11.83 -8.08 -10.09
C VAL A 174 -11.13 -6.85 -10.67
N MET A 175 -11.55 -6.38 -11.84
CA MET A 175 -10.94 -5.24 -12.53
C MET A 175 -11.02 -3.94 -11.72
N SER A 176 -12.09 -3.77 -10.95
CA SER A 176 -12.29 -2.63 -10.08
C SER A 176 -11.45 -2.72 -8.79
N VAL A 177 -11.46 -3.88 -8.12
CA VAL A 177 -10.70 -4.10 -6.87
C VAL A 177 -9.20 -4.10 -7.12
N THR A 178 -8.75 -4.59 -8.27
CA THR A 178 -7.34 -4.56 -8.70
C THR A 178 -6.92 -3.23 -9.31
N THR A 179 -7.83 -2.26 -9.38
CA THR A 179 -7.62 -0.90 -9.92
C THR A 179 -7.08 -0.85 -11.36
N VAL A 180 -7.18 -1.95 -12.13
CA VAL A 180 -6.82 -1.97 -13.55
C VAL A 180 -7.86 -1.22 -14.38
N GLY A 181 -9.15 -1.42 -14.07
CA GLY A 181 -10.26 -0.56 -14.51
C GLY A 181 -10.28 -0.13 -15.98
N TYR A 182 -10.40 -1.06 -16.93
CA TYR A 182 -10.46 -0.72 -18.37
C TYR A 182 -11.62 0.22 -18.76
N GLY A 183 -12.69 0.27 -17.96
CA GLY A 183 -13.84 1.16 -18.18
C GLY A 183 -14.76 0.73 -19.32
N ASP A 184 -14.60 -0.50 -19.82
CA ASP A 184 -15.45 -1.15 -20.81
C ASP A 184 -16.87 -1.42 -20.28
N ARG A 185 -16.99 -1.67 -18.97
CA ARG A 185 -18.26 -1.81 -18.26
C ARG A 185 -18.28 -0.93 -17.03
N ALA A 186 -19.43 -0.32 -16.76
CA ALA A 186 -19.63 0.58 -15.64
C ALA A 186 -21.05 0.48 -15.10
N PHE A 187 -21.22 0.82 -13.82
CA PHE A 187 -22.52 0.86 -13.15
C PHE A 187 -23.45 1.85 -13.85
N ARG A 188 -24.58 1.34 -14.35
CA ARG A 188 -25.61 2.15 -15.04
C ARG A 188 -26.71 2.59 -14.09
N SER A 189 -26.99 1.80 -13.06
CA SER A 189 -28.06 2.05 -12.11
C SER A 189 -27.65 3.08 -11.05
N LEU A 190 -28.58 3.95 -10.66
CA LEU A 190 -28.37 4.91 -9.57
C LEU A 190 -28.00 4.23 -8.23
N PRO A 191 -28.70 3.16 -7.78
CA PRO A 191 -28.28 2.42 -6.58
C PRO A 191 -26.94 1.69 -6.76
N GLY A 192 -26.65 1.15 -7.94
CA GLY A 192 -25.37 0.50 -8.23
C GLY A 192 -24.20 1.48 -8.17
N ARG A 193 -24.37 2.71 -8.65
CA ARG A 193 -23.35 3.76 -8.56
C ARG A 193 -23.09 4.21 -7.12
N ALA A 194 -24.13 4.37 -6.32
CA ALA A 194 -23.99 4.70 -4.90
C ALA A 194 -23.24 3.59 -4.14
N PHE A 195 -23.62 2.32 -4.39
CA PHE A 195 -22.90 1.16 -3.85
C PHE A 195 -21.44 1.13 -4.31
N ALA A 196 -21.19 1.34 -5.60
CA ALA A 196 -19.85 1.33 -6.18
C ALA A 196 -18.91 2.31 -5.48
N CYS A 197 -19.36 3.54 -5.20
CA CYS A 197 -18.54 4.52 -4.50
C CYS A 197 -18.03 3.99 -3.14
N VAL A 198 -18.93 3.43 -2.32
CA VAL A 198 -18.57 2.89 -1.01
C VAL A 198 -17.73 1.62 -1.14
N TRP A 199 -18.17 0.69 -2.00
CA TRP A 199 -17.53 -0.61 -2.18
C TRP A 199 -16.11 -0.50 -2.77
N LEU A 200 -15.90 0.38 -3.75
CA LEU A 200 -14.58 0.61 -4.35
C LEU A 200 -13.59 1.14 -3.33
N LEU A 201 -14.02 2.08 -2.49
CA LEU A 201 -13.19 2.65 -1.43
C LEU A 201 -12.81 1.60 -0.38
N VAL A 202 -13.78 0.84 0.13
CA VAL A 202 -13.52 -0.23 1.09
C VAL A 202 -12.62 -1.31 0.49
N SER A 203 -12.89 -1.73 -0.75
CA SER A 203 -12.12 -2.79 -1.42
C SER A 203 -10.68 -2.37 -1.69
N THR A 204 -10.46 -1.12 -2.12
CA THR A 204 -9.11 -0.60 -2.38
C THR A 204 -8.29 -0.54 -1.09
N LEU A 205 -8.89 -0.08 0.01
CA LEU A 205 -8.24 -0.07 1.32
C LEU A 205 -7.93 -1.49 1.81
N ALA A 206 -8.85 -2.43 1.65
CA ALA A 206 -8.64 -3.83 2.01
C ALA A 206 -7.48 -4.46 1.22
N VAL A 207 -7.40 -4.22 -0.09
CA VAL A 207 -6.29 -4.68 -0.94
C VAL A 207 -4.96 -4.06 -0.53
N ALA A 208 -4.94 -2.74 -0.27
CA ALA A 208 -3.74 -2.05 0.19
C ALA A 208 -3.20 -2.66 1.49
N ARG A 209 -4.09 -2.99 2.44
CA ARG A 209 -3.70 -3.68 3.68
C ARG A 209 -3.21 -5.09 3.46
N ALA A 210 -3.88 -5.85 2.60
CA ALA A 210 -3.43 -7.19 2.25
C ALA A 210 -2.02 -7.16 1.64
N PHE A 211 -1.72 -6.17 0.80
CA PHE A 211 -0.39 -5.97 0.25
C PHE A 211 0.65 -5.62 1.33
N LEU A 212 0.33 -4.74 2.28
CA LEU A 212 1.22 -4.42 3.41
C LEU A 212 1.54 -5.67 4.26
N TYR A 213 0.53 -6.47 4.62
CA TYR A 213 0.77 -7.72 5.35
C TYR A 213 1.60 -8.73 4.56
N LEU A 214 1.40 -8.82 3.24
CA LEU A 214 2.25 -9.63 2.37
C LEU A 214 3.69 -9.10 2.35
N ALA A 215 3.87 -7.79 2.27
CA ALA A 215 5.19 -7.15 2.29
C ALA A 215 5.92 -7.43 3.61
N GLU A 216 5.26 -7.23 4.75
CA GLU A 216 5.76 -7.57 6.08
C GLU A 216 6.17 -9.05 6.15
N ALA A 217 5.29 -9.95 5.70
CA ALA A 217 5.59 -11.39 5.67
C ALA A 217 6.81 -11.73 4.80
N ARG A 218 7.00 -11.01 3.68
CA ARG A 218 8.16 -11.18 2.78
C ARG A 218 9.43 -10.62 3.41
N ILE A 219 9.37 -9.46 4.04
CA ILE A 219 10.48 -8.83 4.77
C ILE A 219 10.92 -9.75 5.91
N ASP A 220 9.99 -10.24 6.73
CA ASP A 220 10.27 -11.17 7.82
C ASP A 220 10.90 -12.48 7.33
N LYS A 221 10.40 -13.01 6.21
CA LYS A 221 11.00 -14.21 5.59
C LYS A 221 12.43 -13.94 5.12
N ARG A 222 12.71 -12.74 4.61
CA ARG A 222 14.05 -12.30 4.20
C ARG A 222 14.97 -12.10 5.41
N HIS A 223 14.55 -11.34 6.42
CA HIS A 223 15.32 -11.13 7.67
C HIS A 223 15.71 -12.47 8.31
N ARG A 224 14.79 -13.43 8.37
CA ARG A 224 15.09 -14.78 8.89
C ARG A 224 16.08 -15.56 8.03
N ARG A 225 16.06 -15.41 6.71
CA ARG A 225 17.04 -16.05 5.82
C ARG A 225 18.43 -15.47 6.04
N ILE A 226 18.52 -14.14 6.13
CA ILE A 226 19.78 -13.43 6.41
C ILE A 226 20.33 -13.89 7.77
N ALA A 227 19.52 -13.84 8.83
CA ALA A 227 19.95 -14.29 10.16
C ALA A 227 20.46 -15.74 10.17
N LYS A 228 19.77 -16.67 9.50
CA LYS A 228 20.24 -18.05 9.39
C LYS A 228 21.51 -18.21 8.57
N TRP A 229 21.68 -17.38 7.53
CA TRP A 229 22.88 -17.39 6.70
C TRP A 229 24.07 -16.87 7.50
N VAL A 230 23.91 -15.73 8.19
CA VAL A 230 24.92 -15.14 9.10
C VAL A 230 25.36 -16.13 10.18
N LEU A 231 24.43 -16.85 10.80
CA LEU A 231 24.73 -17.81 11.86
C LEU A 231 25.38 -19.12 11.38
N ARG A 232 25.23 -19.49 10.11
CA ARG A 232 25.80 -20.72 9.54
C ARG A 232 27.14 -20.51 8.87
N ARG A 233 27.49 -19.25 8.57
CA ARG A 233 28.70 -18.91 7.85
C ARG A 233 29.90 -18.89 8.79
N ASP A 234 30.98 -19.54 8.37
CA ASP A 234 32.27 -19.46 9.04
C ASP A 234 32.84 -18.04 8.98
N MET A 235 33.58 -17.67 10.01
CA MET A 235 34.18 -16.34 10.17
C MET A 235 35.55 -16.29 9.48
N THR A 236 35.82 -15.22 8.76
CA THR A 236 37.12 -15.00 8.09
C THR A 236 38.11 -14.26 9.00
N ALA A 237 39.40 -14.26 8.66
CA ALA A 237 40.43 -13.58 9.45
C ALA A 237 40.22 -12.05 9.55
N ALA A 238 39.75 -11.41 8.47
CA ALA A 238 39.43 -9.98 8.51
C ALA A 238 38.23 -9.68 9.43
N GLU A 239 37.23 -10.57 9.44
CA GLU A 239 36.06 -10.45 10.31
C GLU A 239 36.40 -10.73 11.76
N PHE A 240 37.36 -11.62 12.01
CA PHE A 240 37.93 -11.82 13.34
C PHE A 240 38.58 -10.54 13.87
N LEU A 241 39.44 -9.88 13.08
CA LEU A 241 40.04 -8.60 13.49
C LEU A 241 38.99 -7.50 13.74
N ALA A 242 37.90 -7.50 12.97
CA ALA A 242 36.82 -6.53 13.15
C ALA A 242 35.89 -6.86 14.33
N ALA A 243 35.89 -8.11 14.81
CA ALA A 243 35.11 -8.57 15.95
C ALA A 243 35.87 -8.44 17.28
N ASP A 244 37.20 -8.43 17.23
CA ASP A 244 38.11 -8.20 18.36
C ASP A 244 38.09 -6.70 18.75
N ILE A 245 37.29 -6.36 19.75
CA ILE A 245 37.03 -4.97 20.16
C ILE A 245 38.15 -4.47 21.05
N ASP A 246 38.70 -5.33 21.90
CA ASP A 246 39.78 -4.97 22.83
C ASP A 246 41.19 -5.17 22.25
N HIS A 247 41.29 -5.70 21.03
CA HIS A 247 42.52 -5.93 20.28
C HIS A 247 43.52 -6.83 21.03
N ASN A 248 43.02 -7.77 21.84
CA ASN A 248 43.85 -8.68 22.61
C ASN A 248 44.34 -9.90 21.80
N GLY A 249 43.90 -10.03 20.54
CA GLY A 249 44.28 -11.12 19.64
C GLY A 249 43.50 -12.43 19.86
N SER A 250 42.46 -12.41 20.69
CA SER A 250 41.58 -13.53 20.98
C SER A 250 40.12 -13.07 20.97
N LEU A 251 39.21 -13.90 20.46
CA LEU A 251 37.80 -13.54 20.38
C LEU A 251 37.01 -14.16 21.53
N SER A 252 36.49 -13.32 22.42
CA SER A 252 35.61 -13.77 23.50
C SER A 252 34.22 -14.15 22.98
N LYS A 253 33.49 -14.96 23.75
CA LYS A 253 32.11 -15.33 23.42
C LYS A 253 31.20 -14.10 23.29
N SER A 254 31.41 -13.08 24.12
CA SER A 254 30.68 -11.80 24.09
C SER A 254 30.93 -11.05 22.79
N GLU A 255 32.18 -10.91 22.38
CA GLU A 255 32.55 -10.21 21.13
C GLU A 255 32.01 -10.94 19.90
N PHE A 256 32.10 -12.27 19.87
CA PHE A 256 31.50 -13.06 18.80
C PHE A 256 29.98 -12.86 18.71
N VAL A 257 29.29 -12.79 19.85
CA VAL A 257 27.84 -12.54 19.90
C VAL A 257 27.51 -11.12 19.43
N ILE A 258 28.24 -10.10 19.88
CA ILE A 258 28.06 -8.71 19.46
C ILE A 258 28.28 -8.58 17.95
N TYR A 259 29.38 -9.16 17.44
CA TYR A 259 29.67 -9.19 16.01
C TYR A 259 28.55 -9.85 15.20
N LYS A 260 28.06 -11.03 15.62
CA LYS A 260 26.95 -11.70 14.93
C LYS A 260 25.64 -10.93 15.02
N LEU A 261 25.37 -10.21 16.12
CA LEU A 261 24.19 -9.35 16.25
C LEU A 261 24.28 -8.13 15.33
N LYS A 262 25.47 -7.54 15.20
CA LYS A 262 25.76 -6.45 14.25
C LYS A 262 25.62 -6.91 12.80
N GLU A 263 26.18 -8.06 12.45
CA GLU A 263 26.09 -8.66 11.10
C GLU A 263 24.63 -9.01 10.73
N MET A 264 23.81 -9.40 11.71
CA MET A 264 22.36 -9.58 11.53
C MET A 264 21.55 -8.28 11.44
N GLY A 265 22.19 -7.12 11.62
CA GLY A 265 21.53 -5.81 11.65
C GLY A 265 20.59 -5.63 12.83
N LYS A 266 20.83 -6.33 13.95
CA LYS A 266 20.04 -6.22 15.18
C LYS A 266 20.49 -5.07 16.08
N ILE A 267 21.78 -4.76 15.99
CA ILE A 267 22.44 -3.71 16.76
C ILE A 267 23.27 -2.90 15.76
N THR A 268 23.22 -1.58 15.85
CA THR A 268 24.07 -0.68 15.06
C THR A 268 25.24 -0.17 15.89
N GLU A 269 26.28 0.35 15.24
CA GLU A 269 27.41 1.01 15.93
C GLU A 269 26.95 2.15 16.82
N LEU A 270 25.94 2.91 16.38
CA LEU A 270 25.38 4.03 17.15
C LEU A 270 24.72 3.56 18.45
N ASP A 271 24.22 2.33 18.49
CA ASP A 271 23.65 1.73 19.71
C ASP A 271 24.75 1.23 20.65
N LEU A 272 25.91 0.83 20.12
CA LEU A 272 27.05 0.31 20.90
C LEU A 272 27.88 1.44 21.54
N LEU A 273 28.12 2.54 20.82
CA LEU A 273 28.93 3.66 21.30
C LEU A 273 28.59 4.15 22.71
N PRO A 274 27.31 4.47 23.06
CA PRO A 274 26.99 4.93 24.40
C PRO A 274 27.16 3.84 25.48
N ILE A 275 27.01 2.57 25.12
CA ILE A 275 27.23 1.44 26.03
C ILE A 275 28.73 1.28 26.31
N CYS A 276 29.56 1.39 25.27
CA CYS A 276 31.02 1.38 25.38
C CYS A 276 31.52 2.59 26.21
N ASP A 277 31.03 3.80 25.93
CA ASP A 277 31.38 5.00 26.71
C ASP A 277 31.02 4.85 28.21
N GLN A 278 29.83 4.30 28.49
CA GLN A 278 29.44 4.01 29.87
C GLN A 278 30.39 2.99 30.53
N PHE A 279 30.81 1.96 29.79
CA PHE A 279 31.74 0.96 30.27
C PHE A 279 33.13 1.57 30.57
N GLU A 280 33.67 2.37 29.66
CA GLU A 280 34.95 3.07 29.82
C GLU A 280 34.94 4.01 31.03
N ARG A 281 33.83 4.70 31.28
CA ARG A 281 33.65 5.54 32.47
C ARG A 281 33.67 4.75 33.79
N LEU A 282 33.20 3.52 33.77
CA LEU A 282 33.19 2.62 34.94
C LEU A 282 34.53 1.92 35.12
N ASP A 283 35.24 1.62 34.03
CA ASP A 283 36.56 0.99 34.03
C ASP A 283 37.69 2.03 34.12
N LYS A 284 37.74 2.77 35.25
CA LYS A 284 38.83 3.73 35.53
C LYS A 284 40.24 3.12 35.46
N GLY A 285 40.36 1.80 35.61
CA GLY A 285 41.61 1.07 35.55
C GLY A 285 42.03 0.65 34.14
N ASN A 286 41.20 0.90 33.12
CA ASN A 286 41.37 0.41 31.74
C ASN A 286 41.73 -1.09 31.70
N SER A 287 41.12 -1.85 32.61
CA SER A 287 41.41 -3.25 32.84
C SER A 287 40.63 -4.18 31.90
N GLY A 288 39.69 -3.62 31.13
CA GLY A 288 38.72 -4.34 30.32
C GLY A 288 37.68 -5.09 31.15
N LYS A 289 37.65 -4.88 32.47
CA LYS A 289 36.79 -5.64 33.41
C LYS A 289 36.29 -4.79 34.56
N ILE A 290 34.97 -4.69 34.71
CA ILE A 290 34.37 -4.05 35.88
C ILE A 290 34.28 -5.07 37.02
N THR A 291 35.07 -4.85 38.08
CA THR A 291 35.05 -5.68 39.29
C THR A 291 34.15 -5.04 40.35
N LEU A 292 33.51 -5.85 41.22
CA LEU A 292 32.62 -5.35 42.29
C LEU A 292 33.26 -4.28 43.19
N SER A 293 34.56 -4.37 43.42
CA SER A 293 35.34 -3.38 44.18
C SER A 293 35.32 -1.98 43.55
N HIS A 294 35.31 -1.89 42.21
CA HIS A 294 35.26 -0.62 41.48
C HIS A 294 33.88 0.04 41.59
N LEU A 295 32.82 -0.75 41.75
CA LEU A 295 31.45 -0.22 41.88
C LEU A 295 31.14 0.30 43.28
N THR A 296 31.76 -0.28 44.31
CA THR A 296 31.59 0.19 45.70
C THR A 296 32.26 1.54 45.96
N GLU A 297 33.35 1.87 45.26
CA GLU A 297 34.01 3.19 45.36
C GLU A 297 33.24 4.33 44.69
N ILE A 298 32.32 4.02 43.76
CA ILE A 298 31.54 5.04 43.04
C ILE A 298 30.31 5.49 43.85
N HIS A 299 29.87 4.69 44.82
CA HIS A 299 28.69 4.94 45.66
C HIS A 299 29.00 5.52 47.05
N GLN A 300 30.24 5.96 47.29
CA GLN A 300 30.68 6.68 48.50
C GLN A 300 31.04 8.12 48.15
#